data_AF-A0A703UIG7-F1
#
_entry.id   AF-A0A703UIG7-F1
#
_cell.length_a   1.000
_cell.length_b   1.000
_cell.length_c   1.000
_cell.angle_alpha   90.00
_cell.angle_beta   90.00
_cell.angle_gamma   90.00
#
_symmetry.space_group_name_H-M   'P 1'
#
loop_
_entity.id
_entity.type
_entity.pdbx_description
1 polymer ?
#
loop_
_entity_poly.entity_id
_entity_poly.type
_entity_poly.pdbx_seq_one_letter_code
_entity_poly.pdbx_strand_id
1 'polypeptide(L)'
;VLMVALGVLGYILRKMHFPMSPLILGFVLGEMLEQNLRRALSISNGNMAILWQSGVAKALLIMAIMVIVVPPVLRLLRKHSRKPQVDAG
;
A
#
# COMPACT_ATOMS: atom_id res chain seq x y z
N VAL A 1 19.91 -22.39 -2.83
CA VAL A 1 19.67 -20.99 -2.39
C VAL A 1 18.18 -20.63 -2.39
N LEU A 2 17.47 -20.72 -3.53
CA LEU A 2 16.02 -20.46 -3.62
C LEU A 2 15.19 -21.25 -2.60
N MET A 3 15.44 -22.56 -2.46
CA MET A 3 14.77 -23.41 -1.46
C MET A 3 15.00 -22.94 -0.01
N VAL A 4 16.22 -22.48 0.29
CA VAL A 4 16.58 -21.96 1.61
C VAL A 4 15.89 -20.62 1.87
N ALA A 5 15.87 -19.73 0.87
CA ALA A 5 15.18 -18.44 0.96
C ALA A 5 13.66 -18.61 1.16
N LEU A 6 13.03 -19.51 0.42
CA LEU A 6 11.60 -19.84 0.57
C LEU A 6 11.31 -20.46 1.95
N GLY A 7 12.20 -21.33 2.45
CA GLY A 7 12.09 -21.90 3.79
C GLY A 7 12.17 -20.85 4.91
N VAL A 8 13.09 -19.88 4.79
CA VAL A 8 13.20 -18.75 5.72
C VAL A 8 11.97 -17.85 5.65
N LEU A 9 11.49 -17.54 4.44
CA LEU A 9 10.28 -16.74 4.23
C LEU A 9 9.05 -17.40 4.87
N GLY A 10 8.87 -18.71 4.64
CA GLY A 10 7.80 -19.49 5.25
C GLY A 10 7.88 -19.55 6.78
N TYR A 11 9.09 -19.64 7.33
CA TYR A 11 9.31 -19.60 8.78
C TYR A 11 8.92 -18.23 9.39
N ILE A 12 9.28 -17.12 8.72
CA ILE A 12 8.91 -15.77 9.16
C ILE A 12 7.38 -15.59 9.13
N LEU A 13 6.74 -16.00 8.03
CA LEU A 13 5.28 -15.93 7.87
C LEU A 13 4.55 -16.71 8.96
N ARG A 14 5.06 -17.90 9.30
CA ARG A 14 4.53 -18.73 10.40
C ARG A 14 4.77 -18.06 11.77
N LYS A 15 5.95 -17.49 12.02
CA LYS A 15 6.28 -16.81 13.27
C LYS A 15 5.43 -15.55 13.50
N MET A 16 5.08 -14.84 12.43
CA MET A 16 4.18 -13.68 12.47
C MET A 16 2.70 -14.04 12.63
N HIS A 17 2.36 -15.35 12.77
CA HIS A 17 0.99 -15.83 12.88
C HIS A 17 0.10 -15.27 11.76
N PHE A 18 0.67 -15.11 10.55
CA PHE A 18 -0.09 -14.59 9.42
C PHE A 18 -1.30 -15.51 9.19
N PRO A 19 -2.52 -14.96 9.21
CA PRO A 19 -3.68 -15.77 8.89
C PRO A 19 -3.58 -16.22 7.43
N MET A 20 -4.06 -17.43 7.14
CA MET A 20 -4.16 -17.93 5.77
C MET A 20 -5.01 -17.01 4.87
N SER A 21 -6.00 -16.33 5.45
CA SER A 21 -6.93 -15.47 4.70
C SER A 21 -6.24 -14.30 3.97
N PRO A 22 -5.43 -13.42 4.62
CA PRO A 22 -4.66 -12.39 3.92
C PRO A 22 -3.70 -12.92 2.85
N LEU A 23 -3.14 -14.12 3.03
CA LEU A 23 -2.25 -14.72 2.03
C LEU A 23 -3.01 -15.08 0.75
N ILE A 24 -4.17 -15.72 0.89
CA ILE A 24 -5.05 -16.04 -0.24
C ILE A 24 -5.53 -14.76 -0.90
N LEU A 25 -5.96 -13.77 -0.12
CA LEU A 25 -6.41 -12.48 -0.64
C LEU A 25 -5.29 -11.78 -1.42
N GLY A 26 -4.07 -11.74 -0.88
CA GLY A 26 -2.92 -11.17 -1.55
C GLY A 26 -2.56 -11.91 -2.84
N PHE A 27 -2.67 -13.24 -2.86
CA PHE A 27 -2.45 -14.05 -4.05
C PHE A 27 -3.47 -13.73 -5.16
N VAL A 28 -4.76 -13.74 -4.84
CA VAL A 28 -5.83 -13.43 -5.80
C VAL A 28 -5.71 -11.99 -6.32
N LEU A 29 -5.49 -11.03 -5.43
CA LEU A 29 -5.29 -9.62 -5.81
C LEU A 29 -4.03 -9.46 -6.68
N GLY A 30 -2.98 -10.23 -6.39
CA GLY A 30 -1.74 -10.26 -7.16
C GLY A 30 -1.96 -10.72 -8.60
N GLU A 31 -2.70 -11.82 -8.80
CA GLU A 31 -3.05 -12.28 -10.14
C GLU A 31 -3.85 -11.23 -10.92
N MET A 32 -4.84 -10.61 -10.27
CA MET A 32 -5.61 -9.54 -10.89
C MET A 32 -4.74 -8.32 -11.22
N LEU A 33 -3.78 -7.96 -10.36
CA LEU A 33 -2.85 -6.88 -10.60
C LEU A 33 -1.97 -7.16 -11.82
N GLU A 34 -1.39 -8.35 -11.93
CA GLU A 34 -0.54 -8.72 -13.08
C GLU A 34 -1.36 -8.69 -14.38
N GLN A 35 -2.56 -9.26 -14.37
CA GLN A 35 -3.44 -9.25 -15.54
C GLN A 35 -3.78 -7.83 -15.99
N ASN A 36 -4.11 -6.94 -15.07
CA ASN A 36 -4.42 -5.54 -15.39
C ASN A 36 -3.19 -4.76 -15.85
N LEU A 37 -2.02 -4.99 -15.23
CA LEU A 37 -0.76 -4.40 -15.65
C LEU A 37 -0.38 -4.85 -17.06
N ARG A 38 -0.46 -6.16 -17.33
CA ARG A 38 -0.19 -6.73 -18.66
C ARG A 38 -1.16 -6.19 -19.71
N ARG A 39 -2.45 -6.08 -19.38
CA ARG A 39 -3.45 -5.47 -20.27
C ARG A 39 -3.12 -4.02 -20.55
N ALA A 40 -2.81 -3.22 -19.53
CA ALA A 40 -2.45 -1.81 -19.70
C ALA A 40 -1.19 -1.64 -20.58
N LEU A 41 -0.16 -2.45 -20.36
CA LEU A 41 1.07 -2.43 -21.16
C LEU A 41 0.84 -2.94 -22.59
N SER A 42 -0.02 -3.94 -22.78
CA SER A 42 -0.39 -4.40 -24.12
C SER A 42 -1.13 -3.32 -24.90
N ILE A 43 -2.01 -2.55 -24.24
CA ILE A 43 -2.73 -1.43 -24.86
C ILE A 43 -1.76 -0.26 -25.18
N SER A 44 -0.73 -0.07 -24.37
CA SER A 44 0.26 1.01 -24.55
C SER A 44 1.44 0.65 -25.46
N ASN A 45 1.40 -0.48 -26.18
CA ASN A 45 2.54 -0.99 -26.96
C ASN A 45 3.82 -1.13 -26.13
N GLY A 46 3.70 -1.58 -24.87
CA GLY A 46 4.81 -1.77 -23.95
C GLY A 46 5.32 -0.49 -23.29
N ASN A 47 4.71 0.67 -23.55
CA ASN A 47 5.14 1.92 -22.93
C ASN A 47 4.70 1.99 -21.46
N MET A 48 5.65 1.86 -20.53
CA MET A 48 5.42 1.98 -19.08
C MET A 48 4.99 3.39 -18.67
N ALA A 49 5.21 4.40 -19.52
CA ALA A 49 4.77 5.75 -19.24
C ALA A 49 3.24 5.82 -19.06
N ILE A 50 2.44 4.91 -19.64
CA ILE A 50 0.97 4.93 -19.49
C ILE A 50 0.51 4.87 -18.02
N LEU A 51 1.30 4.23 -17.15
CA LEU A 51 1.02 4.11 -15.72
C LEU A 51 1.07 5.49 -15.02
N TRP A 52 1.88 6.42 -15.53
CA TRP A 52 2.04 7.77 -14.98
C TRP A 52 1.57 8.88 -15.91
N GLN A 53 1.34 8.63 -17.20
CA GLN A 53 1.06 9.64 -18.22
C GLN A 53 -0.43 9.94 -18.33
N SER A 54 -1.28 8.99 -17.93
CA SER A 54 -2.71 9.20 -17.73
C SER A 54 -2.96 10.30 -16.68
N GLY A 55 -3.57 11.41 -17.09
CA GLY A 55 -3.96 12.49 -16.17
C GLY A 55 -4.91 12.01 -15.06
N VAL A 56 -5.76 11.04 -15.38
CA VAL A 56 -6.66 10.37 -14.42
C VAL A 56 -5.87 9.54 -13.41
N ALA A 57 -4.84 8.80 -13.85
CA ALA A 57 -3.99 8.01 -12.95
C ALA A 57 -3.24 8.90 -11.96
N LYS A 58 -2.69 10.04 -12.42
CA LYS A 58 -2.05 11.02 -11.53
C LYS A 58 -3.04 11.57 -10.50
N ALA A 59 -4.22 11.99 -10.93
CA ALA A 59 -5.24 12.54 -10.04
C ALA A 59 -5.67 11.52 -8.95
N LEU A 60 -5.90 10.26 -9.35
CA LEU A 60 -6.25 9.18 -8.43
C LEU A 60 -5.12 8.84 -7.46
N LEU A 61 -3.87 8.77 -7.94
CA LEU A 61 -2.71 8.53 -7.08
C LEU A 61 -2.50 9.65 -6.06
N ILE A 62 -2.63 10.91 -6.48
CA ILE A 62 -2.53 12.06 -5.58
C ILE A 62 -3.62 12.00 -4.51
N MET A 63 -4.87 11.70 -4.88
CA MET A 63 -5.95 11.53 -3.91
C MET A 63 -5.69 10.37 -2.93
N ALA A 64 -5.25 9.21 -3.43
CA ALA A 64 -4.94 8.06 -2.59
C ALA A 64 -3.85 8.38 -1.56
N ILE A 65 -2.76 9.04 -1.98
CA ILE A 65 -1.70 9.50 -1.09
C ILE A 65 -2.25 10.52 -0.08
N MET A 66 -3.06 11.48 -0.53
CA MET A 66 -3.64 12.49 0.35
C MET A 66 -4.48 11.83 1.46
N VAL A 67 -5.32 10.85 1.15
CA VAL A 67 -6.14 10.14 2.14
C VAL A 67 -5.30 9.41 3.17
N ILE A 68 -4.17 8.81 2.79
CA ILE A 68 -3.29 8.09 3.71
C ILE A 68 -2.47 9.06 4.57
N VAL A 69 -1.99 10.17 3.98
CA VAL A 69 -0.99 11.07 4.60
C VAL A 69 -1.63 12.20 5.39
N VAL A 70 -2.76 12.77 4.94
CA VAL A 70 -3.40 13.92 5.60
C VAL A 70 -3.84 13.61 7.04
N PRO A 71 -4.52 12.48 7.34
CA PRO A 71 -4.94 12.17 8.71
C PRO A 71 -3.78 12.07 9.72
N PRO A 72 -2.69 11.32 9.48
CA PRO A 72 -1.58 11.26 10.42
C PRO A 72 -0.83 12.61 10.52
N VAL A 73 -0.65 13.33 9.42
CA VAL A 73 0.02 14.66 9.44
C VAL A 73 -0.79 15.67 10.26
N LEU A 74 -2.10 15.76 10.06
CA LEU A 74 -2.95 16.64 10.85
C LEU A 74 -2.98 16.26 12.33
N ARG A 75 -2.90 14.96 12.67
CA ARG A 75 -2.79 14.50 14.06
C ARG A 75 -1.47 14.89 14.70
N LEU A 76 -0.36 14.79 13.97
CA LEU A 76 0.96 15.22 14.45
C LEU A 76 1.03 16.73 14.67
N LEU A 77 0.44 17.52 13.76
CA LEU A 77 0.37 18.98 13.88
C LEU A 77 -0.57 19.43 15.01
N ARG A 78 -1.72 18.76 15.20
CA ARG A 78 -2.66 19.06 16.31
C ARG A 78 -2.14 18.63 17.69
N LYS A 79 -1.23 17.66 17.78
CA LYS A 79 -0.64 17.21 19.05
C LYS A 79 0.16 18.33 19.74
N HIS A 80 0.59 19.35 19.01
CA HIS A 80 1.32 20.49 19.55
C HIS A 80 0.43 21.61 20.15
N SER A 81 -0.91 21.48 20.08
CA SER A 81 -1.84 22.51 20.58
C SER A 81 -2.76 22.07 21.72
N ARG A 82 -2.62 20.86 22.28
CA ARG A 82 -3.24 20.55 23.59
C ARG A 82 -2.35 21.12 24.70
N LYS A 83 -2.54 22.41 25.00
CA LYS A 83 -2.07 22.99 26.27
C LYS A 83 -2.65 22.15 27.42
N PRO A 84 -1.88 21.88 28.49
CA PRO A 84 -2.35 21.13 29.65
C PRO A 84 -3.56 21.83 30.24
N GLN A 85 -4.62 21.06 30.46
CA GLN A 85 -5.76 21.45 31.26
C GLN A 85 -5.24 21.69 32.68
N VAL A 86 -5.21 22.95 33.10
CA VAL A 86 -4.91 23.33 34.48
C VAL A 86 -6.16 23.00 35.27
N ASP A 87 -6.12 21.88 35.98
CA ASP A 87 -7.03 21.60 37.07
C ASP A 87 -6.87 22.71 38.11
N ALA A 88 -7.90 23.52 38.28
CA ALA A 88 -7.98 24.52 39.33
C ALA A 88 -9.32 24.39 40.04
N GLY A 89 -9.26 23.97 41.31
CA GLY A 89 -10.23 24.28 42.37
C GLY A 89 -11.39 23.33 42.50
#